data_AF-A0A3M0ST95-F1
#
_entry.id   AF-A0A3M0ST95-F1
#
_cell.length_a   1.000
_cell.length_b   1.000
_cell.length_c   1.000
_cell.angle_alpha   90.00
_cell.angle_beta   90.00
_cell.angle_gamma   90.00
#
_symmetry.space_group_name_H-M   'P 1'
#
loop_
_entity.id
_entity.type
_entity.pdbx_description
1 polymer ?
#
loop_
_entity_poly.entity_id
_entity_poly.type
_entity_poly.pdbx_seq_one_letter_code
_entity_poly.pdbx_strand_id
1 'polypeptide(L)' 'MTNSNNPVVPQAKAALDQFKMESAKEVGVNLKNGYNGDLTSREAGSVGGNMVKKMIQAYEQNLK' A
#
# COMPACT_ATOMS: atom_id res chain seq x y z
N MET A 1 2.06 -10.43 22.69
CA MET A 1 0.85 -9.96 21.97
C MET A 1 1.07 -10.20 20.48
N THR A 2 0.27 -11.03 19.83
CA THR A 2 0.39 -11.25 18.38
C THR A 2 -0.32 -10.10 17.67
N ASN A 3 0.45 -9.10 17.22
CA ASN A 3 -0.08 -7.99 16.43
C ASN A 3 -0.40 -8.50 15.01
N SER A 4 -1.55 -9.16 14.86
CA SER A 4 -2.02 -9.61 13.55
C SER A 4 -2.53 -8.39 12.76
N ASN A 5 -1.76 -7.99 11.75
CA ASN A 5 -2.15 -6.98 10.77
C ASN A 5 -3.25 -7.53 9.84
N ASN A 6 -4.44 -7.77 10.38
CA ASN A 6 -5.60 -8.15 9.59
C ASN A 6 -6.26 -6.88 9.02
N PRO A 7 -6.54 -6.84 7.71
CA PRO A 7 -7.29 -5.73 7.14
C PRO A 7 -8.70 -5.70 7.73
N VAL A 8 -9.22 -4.49 7.94
CA VAL A 8 -10.58 -4.25 8.47
C VAL A 8 -11.65 -4.95 7.63
N VAL A 9 -11.41 -5.04 6.31
CA VAL A 9 -12.23 -5.80 5.36
C VAL A 9 -11.37 -6.96 4.82
N PRO A 10 -11.50 -8.18 5.36
CA PRO A 10 -10.69 -9.35 4.97
C PRO A 10 -10.71 -9.64 3.46
N GLN A 11 -11.86 -9.45 2.82
CA GLN A 11 -12.09 -9.70 1.41
C GLN A 11 -11.29 -8.73 0.51
N ALA A 12 -10.92 -7.55 1.03
CA ALA A 12 -10.17 -6.55 0.29
C ALA A 12 -8.66 -6.86 0.22
N LYS A 13 -8.17 -7.90 0.91
CA LYS A 13 -6.73 -8.20 0.99
C LYS A 13 -6.05 -8.31 -0.37
N ALA A 14 -6.63 -9.07 -1.30
CA ALA A 14 -6.06 -9.24 -2.64
C ALA A 14 -6.01 -7.91 -3.41
N ALA A 15 -7.07 -7.11 -3.33
CA ALA A 15 -7.13 -5.79 -3.96
C ALA A 15 -6.11 -4.82 -3.36
N LEU A 16 -5.95 -4.82 -2.03
CA LEU A 16 -4.96 -4.01 -1.32
C LEU A 16 -3.53 -4.41 -1.67
N ASP A 17 -3.26 -5.71 -1.83
CA ASP A 17 -1.95 -6.21 -2.26
C ASP A 17 -1.63 -5.78 -3.69
N GLN A 18 -2.60 -5.89 -4.61
CA GLN A 18 -2.43 -5.36 -5.98
C GLN A 18 -2.18 -3.86 -5.96
N PHE A 19 -2.99 -3.11 -5.22
CA PHE A 19 -2.87 -1.66 -5.11
C PHE A 19 -1.51 -1.23 -4.57
N LYS A 20 -0.99 -1.93 -3.55
CA LYS A 20 0.36 -1.72 -3.02
C LYS A 20 1.44 -1.90 -4.09
N MET A 21 1.33 -2.95 -4.91
CA MET A 21 2.29 -3.21 -6.00
C MET A 21 2.23 -2.15 -7.10
N GLU A 22 1.03 -1.65 -7.42
CA GLU A 22 0.85 -0.54 -8.36
C GLU A 22 1.45 0.76 -7.80
N SER A 23 1.13 1.10 -6.55
CA SER A 23 1.70 2.26 -5.87
C SER A 23 3.22 2.22 -5.81
N ALA A 24 3.82 1.04 -5.60
CA ALA A 24 5.27 0.85 -5.60
C ALA A 24 5.90 1.17 -6.97
N LYS A 25 5.30 0.67 -8.05
CA LYS A 25 5.76 0.95 -9.42
C LYS A 25 5.75 2.44 -9.72
N GLU A 26 4.72 3.16 -9.28
CA GLU A 26 4.59 4.60 -9.53
C GLU A 26 5.60 5.45 -8.78
N VAL A 27 5.96 5.06 -7.56
CA VAL A 27 7.00 5.75 -6.78
C VAL A 27 8.41 5.26 -7.11
N GLY A 28 8.56 4.37 -8.10
CA GLY A 28 9.85 3.84 -8.53
C GLY A 28 10.50 2.89 -7.53
N VAL A 29 9.74 2.31 -6.60
CA VAL A 29 10.24 1.37 -5.59
C VAL A 29 10.09 -0.06 -6.08
N ASN A 30 11.18 -0.81 -6.08
CA ASN A 30 11.17 -2.22 -6.46
C ASN A 30 10.67 -3.10 -5.30
N LEU A 31 9.35 -3.09 -5.09
CA LEU A 31 8.70 -3.95 -4.11
C LEU A 31 8.52 -5.37 -4.68
N LYS A 32 8.96 -6.38 -3.94
CA LYS A 32 8.89 -7.80 -4.30
C LYS A 32 7.72 -8.47 -3.57
N ASN A 33 7.13 -9.49 -4.20
CA ASN A 33 6.20 -10.40 -3.53
C ASN A 33 7.00 -11.34 -2.62
N GLY A 34 7.27 -10.90 -1.39
CA GLY A 34 8.06 -11.65 -0.42
C GLY A 34 8.84 -10.73 0.51
N TYR A 35 10.08 -11.13 0.80
CA TYR A 35 10.96 -10.36 1.67
C TYR A 35 11.45 -9.08 0.96
N ASN A 36 11.32 -7.95 1.65
CA ASN A 36 11.71 -6.62 1.19
C ASN A 36 12.66 -5.93 2.19
N GLY A 37 13.47 -6.72 2.92
CA GLY A 37 14.37 -6.16 3.93
C GLY A 37 15.53 -5.35 3.36
N ASP A 38 15.74 -5.41 2.04
CA ASP A 38 16.66 -4.54 1.30
C ASP A 38 16.10 -3.13 1.04
N LEU A 39 14.78 -2.92 1.18
CA LEU A 39 14.20 -1.59 1.04
C LEU A 39 14.51 -0.72 2.24
N THR A 40 14.89 0.53 1.98
CA THR A 40 15.01 1.54 3.03
C THR A 40 13.63 1.87 3.59
N SER A 41 13.59 2.31 4.86
CA SER A 41 12.34 2.77 5.49
C SER A 41 11.67 3.91 4.70
N ARG A 42 12.47 4.72 4.00
CA ARG A 42 11.97 5.81 3.15
C ARG A 42 11.25 5.27 1.91
N GLU A 43 11.77 4.24 1.27
CA GLU A 43 11.15 3.59 0.11
C GLU A 43 9.87 2.85 0.51
N ALA A 44 9.90 2.05 1.58
CA ALA A 44 8.70 1.39 2.07
C ALA A 44 7.62 2.43 2.49
N GLY A 45 8.05 3.52 3.13
CA GLY A 45 7.18 4.63 3.51
C GLY A 45 6.59 5.38 2.33
N SER A 46 7.33 5.59 1.23
CA SER A 46 6.82 6.28 0.04
C SER A 46 5.72 5.47 -0.66
N VAL A 47 5.83 4.14 -0.69
CA VAL A 47 4.76 3.27 -1.20
C VAL A 47 3.48 3.44 -0.39
N GLY A 48 3.57 3.30 0.94
CA GLY A 48 2.41 3.45 1.83
C GLY A 48 1.78 4.86 1.77
N GLY A 49 2.61 5.90 1.70
CA GLY A 49 2.15 7.28 1.54
C GLY A 49 1.41 7.51 0.22
N ASN A 50 1.92 6.94 -0.89
CA ASN A 50 1.25 7.03 -2.19
C ASN A 50 -0.09 6.30 -2.21
N MET A 51 -0.17 5.12 -1.56
CA MET A 51 -1.44 4.39 -1.39
C MET A 51 -2.48 5.25 -0.69
N VAL A 52 -2.14 5.85 0.46
CA VAL A 52 -3.07 6.69 1.24
C VAL A 52 -3.48 7.93 0.45
N LYS A 53 -2.53 8.60 -0.23
CA LYS A 53 -2.82 9.78 -1.06
C LYS A 53 -3.89 9.49 -2.11
N LYS A 54 -3.76 8.36 -2.80
CA LYS A 54 -4.73 7.93 -3.82
C LYS A 54 -6.08 7.52 -3.23
N MET A 55 -6.09 6.84 -2.09
CA MET A 55 -7.33 6.49 -1.38
C MET A 55 -8.11 7.75 -1.00
N ILE A 56 -7.42 8.77 -0.47
CA ILE A 56 -8.03 10.06 -0.13
C ILE A 56 -8.54 10.76 -1.40
N GLN A 57 -7.74 10.81 -2.46
CA GLN A 57 -8.17 11.43 -3.72
C GLN A 57 -9.43 10.76 -4.28
N ALA A 58 -9.49 9.42 -4.30
CA ALA A 58 -10.67 8.69 -4.75
C ALA A 58 -11.88 8.99 -3.85
N TYR A 59 -11.69 9.02 -2.54
CA TYR A 59 -12.76 9.38 -1.59
C TYR A 59 -13.28 10.80 -1.82
N GLU A 60 -12.39 11.79 -1.95
CA GLU A 60 -12.75 13.18 -2.25
C GLU A 60 -13.48 13.32 -3.59
N GLN A 61 -13.13 12.54 -4.60
CA GLN A 61 -13.83 12.52 -5.89
C GLN A 61 -15.26 11.97 -5.78
N ASN A 62 -15.49 11.00 -4.89
CA ASN A 62 -16.82 10.42 -4.65
C ASN A 62 -17.72 11.31 -3.78
N LEU A 63 -17.15 12.31 -3.08
CA LEU A 63 -17.91 13.29 -2.29
C LEU A 63 -18.44 14.48 -3.12
N LYS A 64 -17.98 14.61 -4.37
CA LYS A 64 -18.44 15.64 -5.31
C LYS A 64 -19.75 15.20 -5.98
#